data_AF-I4YM81-F1
#
_entry.id   AF-I4YM81-F1
#
_cell.length_a   1.000
_cell.length_b   1.000
_cell.length_c   1.000
_cell.angle_alpha   90.00
_cell.angle_beta   90.00
_cell.angle_gamma   90.00
#
_symmetry.space_group_name_H-M   'P 1'
#
loop_
_entity.id
_entity.type
_entity.pdbx_description
1 polymer ?
#
loop_
_entity_poly.entity_id
_entity_poly.type
_entity_poly.pdbx_seq_one_letter_code
_entity_poly.pdbx_strand_id
1 'polypeptide(L)'
;MIRSLCIASLCIAASAALACVLGTGSAQAQDCSGAPIYFNGELAEVEGELTVKSGKGCVFGLNGIPGALRETVISQKPKSGRAGVDGLKPYYVSKPGYQGSDEFAYTFIGMSQYGGPMRITVKRKVTVVP
;
A
#
# COMPACT_ATOMS: atom_id res chain seq x y z
N MET A 1 38.35 4.12 -47.79
CA MET A 1 37.36 5.01 -47.14
C MET A 1 37.54 4.91 -45.64
N ILE A 2 37.81 6.04 -44.97
CA ILE A 2 37.41 6.45 -43.61
C ILE A 2 38.35 7.60 -43.21
N ARG A 3 37.75 8.79 -43.02
CA ARG A 3 38.38 10.08 -42.69
C ARG A 3 39.00 10.02 -41.28
N SER A 4 40.26 10.41 -41.09
CA SER A 4 40.76 11.76 -40.73
C SER A 4 40.03 12.41 -39.54
N LEU A 5 40.68 12.40 -38.36
CA LEU A 5 41.28 13.54 -37.60
C LEU A 5 40.24 14.42 -36.88
N CYS A 6 40.41 14.92 -35.65
CA CYS A 6 41.63 15.37 -34.97
C CYS A 6 41.41 15.50 -33.45
N ILE A 7 42.48 15.31 -32.68
CA ILE A 7 42.63 15.58 -31.24
C ILE A 7 43.15 17.01 -31.08
N ALA A 8 42.63 17.77 -30.11
CA ALA A 8 43.31 18.90 -29.45
C ALA A 8 42.65 19.08 -28.07
N SER A 9 43.33 18.82 -26.95
CA SER A 9 44.25 19.76 -26.24
C SER A 9 43.59 21.11 -25.94
N LEU A 10 43.68 21.76 -24.77
CA LEU A 10 44.23 21.50 -23.44
C LEU A 10 43.86 22.77 -22.61
N CYS A 11 43.35 22.60 -21.38
CA CYS A 11 43.42 23.49 -20.21
C CYS A 11 42.78 24.91 -20.13
N ILE A 12 42.38 25.19 -18.87
CA ILE A 12 42.21 26.46 -18.12
C ILE A 12 40.85 27.19 -18.20
N ALA A 13 40.03 27.04 -17.15
CA ALA A 13 39.81 28.11 -16.14
C ALA A 13 38.68 27.72 -15.16
N ALA A 14 38.95 27.91 -13.87
CA ALA A 14 38.01 27.74 -12.78
C ALA A 14 36.81 28.70 -12.89
N SER A 15 35.60 28.20 -12.66
CA SER A 15 34.46 28.98 -12.18
C SER A 15 33.46 28.02 -11.54
N ALA A 16 33.32 28.11 -10.23
CA ALA A 16 32.33 27.38 -9.46
C ALA A 16 30.91 27.81 -9.88
N ALA A 17 30.23 26.94 -10.62
CA ALA A 17 28.78 26.95 -10.70
C ALA A 17 28.32 25.60 -10.16
N LEU A 18 28.10 25.55 -8.84
CA LEU A 18 27.35 24.49 -8.19
C LEU A 18 25.91 24.58 -8.69
N ALA A 19 25.66 23.99 -9.86
CA ALA A 19 24.31 23.71 -10.31
C ALA A 19 23.78 22.59 -9.41
N CYS A 20 23.22 22.99 -8.25
CA CYS A 20 22.26 22.19 -7.54
C CYS A 20 21.09 21.96 -8.49
N VAL A 21 21.18 20.89 -9.30
CA VAL A 21 20.00 20.24 -9.84
C VAL A 21 19.25 19.77 -8.61
N LEU A 22 18.35 20.61 -8.12
CA LEU A 22 17.32 20.21 -7.18
C LEU A 22 16.61 19.06 -7.87
N GLY A 23 16.94 17.86 -7.43
CA GLY A 23 16.26 16.66 -7.85
C GLY A 23 14.78 16.94 -7.74
N THR A 24 14.08 16.81 -8.86
CA THR A 24 12.64 16.66 -8.89
C THR A 24 12.33 15.45 -8.03
N GLY A 25 12.11 15.68 -6.73
CA GLY A 25 11.46 14.72 -5.87
C GLY A 25 10.08 14.55 -6.46
N SER A 26 9.89 13.56 -7.32
CA SER A 26 8.56 13.14 -7.71
C SER A 26 7.86 12.79 -6.41
N ALA A 27 6.89 13.61 -5.99
CA ALA A 27 5.90 13.18 -5.03
C ALA A 27 5.29 11.91 -5.64
N GLN A 28 5.70 10.74 -5.16
CA GLN A 28 5.14 9.47 -5.58
C GLN A 28 3.69 9.51 -5.12
N ALA A 29 2.78 9.88 -6.03
CA ALA A 29 1.36 10.00 -5.73
C ALA A 29 0.81 8.59 -5.51
N GLN A 30 0.93 8.11 -4.27
CA GLN A 30 0.56 6.76 -3.89
C GLN A 30 -0.89 6.47 -4.29
N ASP A 31 -1.09 5.36 -5.00
CA ASP A 31 -2.39 4.96 -5.56
C ASP A 31 -3.40 4.46 -4.50
N CYS A 32 -2.95 4.28 -3.26
CA CYS A 32 -3.79 4.04 -2.10
C CYS A 32 -3.21 4.66 -0.83
N SER A 33 -4.04 5.31 -0.01
CA SER A 33 -3.69 5.76 1.33
C SER A 33 -4.66 5.23 2.37
N GLY A 34 -4.18 5.10 3.61
CA GLY A 34 -4.97 4.64 4.74
C GLY A 34 -4.10 4.53 5.98
N ALA A 35 -4.68 4.85 7.13
CA ALA A 35 -3.96 4.73 8.39
C ALA A 35 -3.68 3.25 8.70
N PRO A 36 -2.51 2.92 9.29
CA PRO A 36 -2.28 1.61 9.85
C PRO A 36 -3.30 1.33 10.95
N ILE A 37 -3.78 0.08 11.01
CA ILE A 37 -4.65 -0.36 12.11
C ILE A 37 -3.79 -1.02 13.18
N TYR A 38 -4.06 -0.68 14.43
CA TYR A 38 -3.42 -1.25 15.60
C TYR A 38 -4.41 -2.08 16.40
N PHE A 39 -4.03 -3.31 16.72
CA PHE A 39 -4.77 -4.18 17.61
C PHE A 39 -4.10 -4.22 18.98
N ASN A 40 -4.90 -4.38 20.02
CA ASN A 40 -4.42 -4.57 21.40
C ASN A 40 -5.14 -5.74 22.09
N GLY A 41 -5.91 -6.53 21.34
CA GLY A 41 -6.77 -7.59 21.88
C GLY A 41 -6.85 -8.80 20.95
N GLU A 42 -7.09 -9.96 21.55
CA GLU A 42 -7.17 -11.25 20.86
C GLU A 42 -8.51 -11.42 20.13
N LEU A 43 -9.53 -10.71 20.59
CA LEU A 43 -10.85 -10.59 19.97
C LEU A 43 -11.10 -9.10 19.72
N ALA A 44 -11.24 -8.72 18.46
CA ALA A 44 -11.46 -7.34 18.08
C ALA A 44 -12.31 -7.23 16.83
N GLU A 45 -13.18 -6.23 16.81
CA GLU A 45 -13.82 -5.74 15.59
C GLU A 45 -13.44 -4.28 15.45
N VAL A 46 -12.78 -3.95 14.34
CA VAL A 46 -12.29 -2.59 14.10
C VAL A 46 -12.69 -2.13 12.70
N GLU A 47 -12.89 -0.82 12.59
CA GLU A 47 -13.08 -0.17 11.31
C GLU A 47 -11.82 0.59 10.91
N GLY A 48 -11.48 0.54 9.62
CA GLY A 48 -10.40 1.35 9.06
C GLY A 48 -10.77 1.94 7.71
N GLU A 49 -10.34 3.16 7.49
CA GLU A 49 -10.60 3.89 6.26
C GLU A 49 -9.45 3.71 5.25
N LEU A 50 -9.81 3.67 3.97
CA LEU A 50 -8.88 3.67 2.84
C LEU A 50 -9.36 4.66 1.79
N THR A 51 -8.42 5.36 1.17
CA THR A 51 -8.65 6.11 -0.07
C THR A 51 -7.87 5.42 -1.18
N VAL A 52 -8.54 5.03 -2.26
CA VAL A 52 -7.93 4.24 -3.36
C VAL A 52 -8.23 4.92 -4.68
N LYS A 53 -7.24 5.06 -5.56
CA LYS A 53 -7.49 5.52 -6.93
C LYS A 53 -8.24 4.48 -7.74
N SER A 54 -9.01 4.92 -8.73
CA SER A 54 -9.83 4.05 -9.56
C SER A 54 -8.97 3.05 -10.35
N GLY A 55 -9.35 1.78 -10.34
CA GLY A 55 -8.62 0.68 -10.98
C GLY A 55 -7.32 0.27 -10.28
N LYS A 56 -7.02 0.82 -9.10
CA LYS A 56 -5.78 0.55 -8.37
C LYS A 56 -5.96 -0.40 -7.20
N GLY A 57 -4.85 -1.03 -6.84
CA GLY A 57 -4.74 -1.93 -5.71
C GLY A 57 -4.37 -1.18 -4.42
N CYS A 58 -4.83 -1.72 -3.30
CA CYS A 58 -4.43 -1.29 -1.97
C CYS A 58 -4.07 -2.49 -1.11
N VAL A 59 -2.87 -2.45 -0.54
CA VAL A 59 -2.46 -3.30 0.59
C VAL A 59 -2.47 -2.44 1.85
N PHE A 60 -2.78 -3.04 2.99
CA PHE A 60 -2.83 -2.30 4.25
C PHE A 60 -2.12 -3.08 5.36
N GLY A 61 -1.37 -2.33 6.15
CA GLY A 61 -0.65 -2.87 7.30
C GLY A 61 -1.59 -3.11 8.49
N LEU A 62 -1.36 -4.22 9.17
CA LEU A 62 -1.96 -4.57 10.44
C LEU A 62 -0.83 -4.66 11.46
N ASN A 63 -0.96 -3.94 12.58
CA ASN A 63 0.07 -3.86 13.61
C ASN A 63 -0.51 -4.26 14.96
N GLY A 64 0.36 -4.70 15.87
CA GLY A 64 -0.04 -5.04 17.24
C GLY A 64 -0.88 -6.31 17.38
N ILE A 65 -0.88 -7.20 16.38
CA ILE A 65 -1.59 -8.49 16.48
C ILE A 65 -0.98 -9.30 17.65
N PRO A 66 -1.74 -9.64 18.71
CA PRO A 66 -1.20 -10.24 19.93
C PRO A 66 -1.06 -11.76 19.83
N GLY A 67 -0.48 -12.23 18.72
CA GLY A 67 -0.37 -13.66 18.41
C GLY A 67 0.05 -13.96 16.98
N ALA A 68 0.03 -15.25 16.64
CA ALA A 68 0.37 -15.74 15.32
C ALA A 68 -0.89 -15.95 14.47
N LEU A 69 -0.92 -15.33 13.28
CA LEU A 69 -1.96 -15.58 12.29
C LEU A 69 -1.79 -16.94 11.62
N ARG A 70 -2.90 -17.63 11.40
CA ARG A 70 -2.97 -18.91 10.68
C ARG A 70 -3.82 -18.82 9.42
N GLU A 71 -4.82 -17.95 9.42
CA GLU A 71 -5.77 -17.81 8.32
C GLU A 71 -6.24 -16.37 8.18
N THR A 72 -6.56 -15.97 6.96
CA THR A 72 -7.22 -14.70 6.64
C THR A 72 -8.37 -14.98 5.70
N VAL A 73 -9.59 -14.64 6.11
CA VAL A 73 -10.83 -14.91 5.39
C VAL A 73 -11.47 -13.60 4.96
N ILE A 74 -12.02 -13.54 3.75
CA ILE A 74 -12.89 -12.44 3.33
C ILE A 74 -14.28 -12.70 3.93
N SER A 75 -14.61 -12.02 5.03
CA SER A 75 -15.89 -12.20 5.73
C SER A 75 -17.03 -11.39 5.11
N GLN A 76 -16.70 -10.34 4.34
CA GLN A 76 -17.66 -9.59 3.53
C GLN A 76 -16.98 -9.14 2.24
N LYS A 77 -17.58 -9.43 1.08
CA LYS A 77 -17.05 -9.00 -0.22
C LYS A 77 -17.41 -7.54 -0.52
N PRO A 78 -16.52 -6.78 -1.18
CA PRO A 78 -16.85 -5.45 -1.69
C PRO A 78 -17.92 -5.50 -2.79
N LYS A 79 -18.64 -4.39 -2.97
CA LYS A 79 -19.63 -4.22 -4.04
C LYS A 79 -19.01 -3.67 -5.32
N SER A 80 -17.99 -2.82 -5.20
CA SER A 80 -17.44 -2.01 -6.30
C SER A 80 -15.95 -2.26 -6.56
N GLY A 81 -15.44 -3.38 -6.07
CA GLY A 81 -14.05 -3.79 -6.25
C GLY A 81 -13.89 -5.30 -6.02
N ARG A 82 -12.65 -5.70 -5.75
CA ARG A 82 -12.28 -7.09 -5.47
C ARG A 82 -11.40 -7.17 -4.24
N ALA A 83 -11.84 -7.96 -3.27
CA ALA A 83 -11.03 -8.39 -2.13
C ALA A 83 -10.27 -9.67 -2.49
N GLY A 84 -9.05 -9.82 -1.98
CA GLY A 84 -8.23 -11.02 -2.14
C GLY A 84 -7.21 -11.19 -1.02
N VAL A 85 -6.67 -12.40 -0.89
CA VAL A 85 -5.64 -12.73 0.10
C VAL A 85 -4.47 -13.36 -0.64
N ASP A 86 -3.25 -12.88 -0.37
CA ASP A 86 -1.99 -13.47 -0.82
C ASP A 86 -1.22 -14.01 0.40
N GLY A 87 -1.22 -15.33 0.57
CA GLY A 87 -0.81 -15.98 1.82
C GLY A 87 -1.72 -15.59 2.98
N LEU A 88 -1.26 -14.65 3.82
CA LEU A 88 -2.03 -14.03 4.91
C LEU A 88 -2.22 -12.52 4.71
N LYS A 89 -1.75 -11.98 3.58
CA LYS A 89 -1.79 -10.54 3.30
C LYS A 89 -3.08 -10.19 2.57
N PRO A 90 -4.01 -9.46 3.21
CA PRO A 90 -5.22 -9.00 2.56
C PRO A 90 -4.91 -7.86 1.59
N TYR A 91 -5.64 -7.79 0.48
CA TYR A 91 -5.57 -6.67 -0.46
C TYR A 91 -6.94 -6.34 -1.03
N TYR A 92 -7.07 -5.15 -1.57
CA TYR A 92 -8.25 -4.69 -2.29
C TYR A 92 -7.84 -4.14 -3.66
N VAL A 93 -8.68 -4.29 -4.67
CA VAL A 93 -8.52 -3.63 -5.99
C VAL A 93 -9.85 -3.00 -6.36
N SER A 94 -9.87 -1.69 -6.59
CA SER A 94 -11.09 -0.99 -7.03
C SER A 94 -11.43 -1.36 -8.47
N LYS A 95 -12.72 -1.36 -8.82
CA LYS A 95 -13.14 -1.53 -10.22
C LYS A 95 -12.66 -0.32 -11.04
N PRO A 96 -11.99 -0.52 -12.20
CA PRO A 96 -11.61 0.59 -13.07
C PRO A 96 -12.80 1.47 -13.48
N GLY A 97 -12.64 2.78 -13.39
CA GLY A 97 -13.67 3.77 -13.70
C GLY A 97 -14.70 4.00 -12.59
N TYR A 98 -14.69 3.20 -11.52
CA TYR A 98 -15.56 3.42 -10.36
C TYR A 98 -15.04 4.58 -9.50
N GLN A 99 -15.96 5.37 -8.96
CA GLN A 99 -15.73 6.41 -7.96
C GLN A 99 -16.86 6.36 -6.94
N GLY A 100 -16.55 6.59 -5.67
CA GLY A 100 -17.54 6.52 -4.58
C GLY A 100 -17.15 5.55 -3.48
N SER A 101 -18.12 5.19 -2.64
CA SER A 101 -17.88 4.38 -1.46
C SER A 101 -17.98 2.87 -1.72
N ASP A 102 -17.07 2.12 -1.12
CA ASP A 102 -17.11 0.66 -1.09
C ASP A 102 -16.83 0.17 0.34
N GLU A 103 -17.24 -1.05 0.64
CA GLU A 103 -17.07 -1.62 1.97
C GLU A 103 -16.87 -3.13 1.90
N PHE A 104 -15.90 -3.63 2.66
CA PHE A 104 -15.63 -5.06 2.77
C PHE A 104 -15.05 -5.38 4.15
N ALA A 105 -14.95 -6.67 4.48
CA ALA A 105 -14.35 -7.10 5.74
C ALA A 105 -13.45 -8.32 5.57
N TYR A 106 -12.41 -8.36 6.40
CA TYR A 106 -11.54 -9.52 6.59
C TYR A 106 -11.61 -10.00 8.03
N THR A 107 -11.55 -11.31 8.22
CA THR A 107 -11.37 -11.92 9.54
C THR A 107 -10.04 -12.68 9.57
N PHE A 108 -9.19 -12.30 10.52
CA PHE A 108 -7.90 -12.90 10.80
C PHE A 108 -8.05 -13.88 11.95
N ILE A 109 -7.63 -15.12 11.73
CA ILE A 109 -7.77 -16.21 12.69
C ILE A 109 -6.38 -16.72 13.04
N GLY A 110 -6.15 -16.99 14.32
CA GLY A 110 -4.85 -17.42 14.81
C GLY A 110 -4.88 -17.95 16.22
N MET A 111 -3.68 -18.03 16.80
CA MET A 111 -3.48 -18.33 18.22
C MET A 111 -2.88 -17.12 18.88
N SER A 112 -3.38 -16.77 20.06
CA SER A 112 -2.81 -15.68 20.85
C SER A 112 -1.48 -16.08 21.48
N GLN A 113 -0.75 -15.08 21.97
CA GLN A 113 0.50 -15.27 22.72
C GLN A 113 0.34 -16.08 24.02
N TYR A 114 -0.88 -16.20 24.54
CA TYR A 114 -1.19 -17.02 25.72
C TYR A 114 -1.72 -18.42 25.37
N GLY A 115 -1.72 -18.79 24.08
CA GLY A 115 -2.16 -20.10 23.62
C GLY A 115 -3.68 -20.25 23.48
N GLY A 116 -4.45 -19.16 23.58
CA GLY A 116 -5.89 -19.14 23.31
C GLY A 116 -6.22 -18.87 21.84
N PRO A 117 -7.49 -19.02 21.42
CA PRO A 117 -7.92 -18.65 20.07
C PRO A 117 -7.89 -17.12 19.88
N MET A 118 -7.44 -16.67 18.72
CA MET A 118 -7.44 -15.26 18.32
C MET A 118 -8.32 -15.07 17.08
N ARG A 119 -9.21 -14.07 17.12
CA ARG A 119 -10.12 -13.74 16.01
C ARG A 119 -10.33 -12.23 15.92
N ILE A 120 -9.81 -11.64 14.85
CA ILE A 120 -9.85 -10.19 14.62
C ILE A 120 -10.62 -9.92 13.33
N THR A 121 -11.67 -9.12 13.37
CA THR A 121 -12.40 -8.67 12.18
C THR A 121 -12.06 -7.21 11.89
N VAL A 122 -11.71 -6.95 10.63
CA VAL A 122 -11.43 -5.61 10.13
C VAL A 122 -12.43 -5.28 9.05
N LYS A 123 -13.29 -4.30 9.32
CA LYS A 123 -14.17 -3.69 8.32
C LYS A 123 -13.45 -2.51 7.68
N ARG A 124 -13.38 -2.50 6.36
CA ARG A 124 -12.77 -1.43 5.57
C ARG A 124 -13.84 -0.60 4.91
N LYS A 125 -13.83 0.70 5.21
CA LYS A 125 -14.61 1.71 4.50
C LYS A 125 -13.69 2.36 3.48
N VAL A 126 -14.03 2.24 2.21
CA VAL A 126 -13.18 2.70 1.11
C VAL A 126 -13.83 3.87 0.40
N THR A 127 -13.06 4.92 0.18
CA THR A 127 -13.39 6.01 -0.74
C THR A 127 -12.56 5.85 -2.00
N VAL A 128 -13.22 5.58 -3.13
CA VAL A 128 -12.56 5.48 -4.43
C VAL A 128 -12.60 6.83 -5.12
N VAL A 129 -11.41 7.35 -5.45
CA VAL A 129 -11.19 8.63 -6.14
C VAL A 129 -10.67 8.39 -7.56
N PRO A 130 -10.77 9.36 -8.49
CA PRO A 130 -10.15 9.28 -9.80
C PRO A 130 -8.68 8.83 -9.79
#